data_AF-A0A7C2S2A6-F1
#
_entry.id   AF-A0A7C2S2A6-F1
#
_cell.length_a   1.000
_cell.length_b   1.000
_cell.length_c   1.000
_cell.angle_alpha   90.00
_cell.angle_beta   90.00
_cell.angle_gamma   90.00
#
_symmetry.space_group_name_H-M   'P 1'
#
loop_
_entity.id
_entity.type
_entity.pdbx_description
1 polymer ?
#
loop_
_entity_poly.entity_id
_entity_poly.type
_entity_poly.pdbx_seq_one_letter_code
_entity_poly.pdbx_strand_id
1 'polypeptide(L)'
;MSHASLKLFTYIFVSLFFILFSLSTPAFSEKPSVSIRVLENPESNPVIKTLPKADVEREISTVLIGSGYRLTLEESSDIRLEAYVGIRVTENKAAGVTYNTVADVFIRAKDRGGELITEIRDISYKTGSTIGDSSLEALKVAGAGAARKLRSELEERNRQAAGAEFIQVSFSGLRSYVQYERIDKIIAKSIPGVSIRKRVFKPGGEVYFQLSSTTSAEELAKTIQGSLPGDIAIKLERSSHDHIWFSLN
;
A
#
# COMPACT_ATOMS: atom_id res chain seq x y z
N MET A 1 3.94 49.03 38.69
CA MET A 1 4.61 48.44 37.50
C MET A 1 4.15 47.00 37.36
N SER A 2 3.14 46.74 36.52
CA SER A 2 2.59 45.41 36.26
C SER A 2 3.16 44.87 34.94
N HIS A 3 4.04 43.87 35.01
CA HIS A 3 4.60 43.17 33.85
C HIS A 3 3.90 41.84 33.53
N ALA A 4 2.66 41.65 34.03
CA ALA A 4 1.92 40.40 33.83
C ALA A 4 0.87 40.47 32.71
N SER A 5 0.44 41.65 32.26
CA SER A 5 -0.65 41.80 31.28
C SER A 5 -0.21 41.72 29.82
N LEU A 6 1.07 41.92 29.51
CA LEU A 6 1.55 41.95 28.12
C LEU A 6 1.86 40.56 27.54
N LYS A 7 2.12 39.55 28.39
CA LYS A 7 2.41 38.17 27.95
C LYS A 7 1.14 37.35 27.64
N LEU A 8 0.00 37.71 28.21
CA LEU A 8 -1.26 36.99 27.98
C LEU A 8 -1.89 37.33 26.62
N PHE A 9 -1.67 38.55 26.13
CA PHE A 9 -2.24 39.00 24.85
C PHE A 9 -1.54 38.40 23.63
N THR A 10 -0.24 38.11 23.72
CA THR A 10 0.52 37.49 22.61
C THR A 10 0.21 36.01 22.43
N TYR A 11 -0.14 35.30 23.51
CA TYR A 11 -0.48 33.87 23.43
C TYR A 11 -1.86 33.59 22.80
N ILE A 12 -2.81 34.51 22.97
CA ILE A 12 -4.15 34.36 22.38
C ILE A 12 -4.12 34.67 20.87
N PHE A 13 -3.27 35.59 20.41
CA PHE A 13 -3.18 35.92 18.98
C PHE A 13 -2.43 34.87 18.14
N VAL A 14 -1.42 34.19 18.72
CA VAL A 14 -0.73 33.08 18.03
C VAL A 14 -1.59 31.80 17.99
N SER A 15 -2.45 31.60 18.99
CA SER A 15 -3.33 30.41 19.03
C SER A 15 -4.54 30.54 18.10
N LEU A 16 -5.01 31.76 17.82
CA LEU A 16 -6.15 31.97 16.89
C LEU A 16 -5.73 31.92 15.42
N PHE A 17 -4.46 32.18 15.09
CA PHE A 17 -3.95 32.10 13.72
C PHE A 17 -3.77 30.64 13.24
N PHE A 18 -3.63 29.69 14.17
CA PHE A 18 -3.55 28.26 13.85
C PHE A 18 -4.90 27.57 13.65
N ILE A 19 -6.01 28.20 14.03
CA ILE A 19 -7.36 27.60 13.91
C ILE A 19 -8.02 27.98 12.56
N LEU A 20 -7.55 29.03 11.90
CA LEU A 20 -8.11 29.53 10.63
C LEU A 20 -7.39 29.06 9.35
N PHE A 21 -6.36 28.22 9.47
CA PHE A 21 -5.85 27.40 8.35
C PHE A 21 -6.40 25.97 8.39
N SER A 22 -7.69 25.85 8.71
CA SER A 22 -8.48 24.62 8.50
C SER A 22 -9.29 24.71 7.19
N LEU A 23 -8.85 25.56 6.25
CA LEU A 23 -9.38 25.64 4.91
C LEU A 23 -8.80 24.49 4.08
N SER A 24 -9.55 23.39 4.06
CA SER A 24 -9.80 22.59 2.86
C SER A 24 -8.59 22.36 1.94
N THR A 25 -7.49 21.84 2.50
CA THR A 25 -6.56 21.10 1.67
C THR A 25 -7.09 19.67 1.60
N PRO A 26 -7.32 19.09 0.40
CA PRO A 26 -7.61 17.67 0.34
C PRO A 26 -6.46 16.97 1.06
N ALA A 27 -6.79 16.16 2.07
CA ALA A 27 -5.80 15.37 2.77
C ALA A 27 -4.96 14.65 1.72
N PHE A 28 -3.70 15.05 1.55
CA PHE A 28 -2.74 14.22 0.86
C PHE A 28 -2.75 12.91 1.62
N SER A 29 -3.42 11.89 1.09
CA SER A 29 -3.31 10.53 1.57
C SER A 29 -1.82 10.24 1.62
N GLU A 30 -1.22 10.14 2.82
CA GLU A 30 0.16 9.68 2.95
C GLU A 30 0.33 8.43 2.07
N LYS A 31 1.34 8.43 1.21
CA LYS A 31 1.63 7.26 0.37
C LYS A 31 1.89 6.07 1.32
N PRO A 32 1.37 4.87 0.98
CA PRO A 32 1.47 3.72 1.87
C PRO A 32 2.93 3.34 2.11
N SER A 33 3.20 2.75 3.27
CA SER A 33 4.50 2.17 3.56
C SER A 33 4.70 0.85 2.83
N VAL A 34 5.93 0.59 2.38
CA VAL A 34 6.27 -0.61 1.62
C VAL A 34 7.44 -1.36 2.28
N SER A 35 7.43 -2.68 2.16
CA SER A 35 8.60 -3.54 2.39
C SER A 35 8.97 -4.23 1.08
N ILE A 36 10.25 -4.47 0.85
CA ILE A 36 10.74 -5.10 -0.39
C ILE A 36 11.56 -6.32 0.00
N ARG A 37 11.30 -7.43 -0.69
CA ARG A 37 12.11 -8.63 -0.60
C ARG A 37 12.45 -9.11 -2.00
N VAL A 38 13.75 -9.24 -2.28
CA VAL A 38 14.24 -9.76 -3.57
C VAL A 38 14.48 -11.27 -3.46
N LEU A 39 13.84 -12.03 -4.34
CA LEU A 39 13.82 -13.49 -4.38
C LEU A 39 14.32 -14.00 -5.72
N GLU A 40 14.94 -15.17 -5.76
CA GLU A 40 15.39 -15.78 -7.01
C GLU A 40 14.25 -16.55 -7.68
N ASN A 41 14.17 -16.46 -9.01
CA ASN A 41 13.40 -17.41 -9.80
C ASN A 41 14.20 -18.72 -9.91
N PRO A 42 13.65 -19.89 -9.49
CA PRO A 42 14.36 -21.17 -9.52
C PRO A 42 14.79 -21.61 -10.92
N GLU A 43 14.15 -21.13 -11.99
CA GLU A 43 14.50 -21.45 -13.37
C GLU A 43 15.60 -20.55 -13.97
N SER A 44 16.16 -19.63 -13.17
CA SER A 44 17.16 -18.66 -13.62
C SER A 44 18.54 -19.30 -13.86
N ASN A 45 19.35 -18.65 -14.70
CA ASN A 45 20.77 -19.01 -14.83
C ASN A 45 21.46 -19.00 -13.44
N PRO A 46 22.30 -20.01 -13.11
CA PRO A 46 22.94 -20.15 -11.80
C PRO A 46 23.75 -18.94 -11.33
N VAL A 47 24.28 -18.12 -12.24
CA VAL A 47 25.03 -16.92 -11.89
C VAL A 47 24.21 -15.93 -11.06
N ILE A 48 22.87 -15.99 -11.10
CA ILE A 48 22.01 -15.14 -10.27
C ILE A 48 22.30 -15.27 -8.77
N LYS A 49 22.75 -16.46 -8.32
CA LYS A 49 23.08 -16.74 -6.92
C LYS A 49 24.29 -15.95 -6.43
N THR A 50 25.15 -15.53 -7.35
CA THR A 50 26.36 -14.74 -7.04
C THR A 50 26.15 -13.26 -7.21
N LEU A 51 25.00 -12.82 -7.74
CA LEU A 51 24.72 -11.40 -7.97
C LEU A 51 24.25 -10.71 -6.69
N PRO A 52 24.68 -9.46 -6.46
CA PRO A 52 24.29 -8.71 -5.26
C PRO A 52 22.82 -8.24 -5.36
N LYS A 53 21.90 -9.00 -4.76
CA LYS A 53 20.46 -8.68 -4.76
C LYS A 53 20.13 -7.32 -4.14
N ALA A 54 20.94 -6.87 -3.19
CA ALA A 54 20.80 -5.57 -2.55
C ALA A 54 20.91 -4.41 -3.56
N ASP A 55 21.65 -4.56 -4.67
CA ASP A 55 21.70 -3.57 -5.73
C ASP A 55 20.36 -3.46 -6.46
N VAL A 56 19.70 -4.59 -6.74
CA VAL A 56 18.37 -4.61 -7.37
C VAL A 56 17.31 -4.03 -6.44
N GLU A 57 17.37 -4.42 -5.15
CA GLU A 57 16.50 -3.86 -4.11
C GLU A 57 16.64 -2.34 -4.00
N ARG A 58 17.88 -1.82 -4.08
CA ARG A 58 18.16 -0.39 -4.05
C ARG A 58 17.53 0.35 -5.24
N GLU A 59 17.59 -0.21 -6.44
CA GLU A 59 16.97 0.42 -7.62
C GLU A 59 15.45 0.47 -7.50
N ILE A 60 14.82 -0.62 -7.07
CA ILE A 60 13.37 -0.66 -6.78
C ILE A 60 13.02 0.38 -5.71
N SER A 61 13.77 0.39 -4.61
CA SER A 61 13.64 1.33 -3.50
C SER A 61 13.75 2.78 -3.95
N THR A 62 14.74 3.11 -4.77
CA THR A 62 14.99 4.47 -5.26
C THR A 62 13.80 5.01 -6.05
N VAL A 63 13.21 4.17 -6.91
CA VAL A 63 12.00 4.56 -7.67
C VAL A 63 10.81 4.82 -6.75
N LEU A 64 10.59 3.95 -5.74
CA LEU A 64 9.46 4.07 -4.83
C LEU A 64 9.61 5.25 -3.86
N ILE A 65 10.78 5.43 -3.25
CA ILE A 65 11.09 6.57 -2.38
C ILE A 65 10.98 7.88 -3.17
N GLY A 66 11.53 7.93 -4.39
CA GLY A 66 11.43 9.08 -5.28
C GLY A 66 9.99 9.44 -5.67
N SER A 67 9.04 8.53 -5.40
CA SER A 67 7.61 8.70 -5.64
C SER A 67 6.80 8.89 -4.35
N GLY A 68 7.49 9.10 -3.22
CA GLY A 68 6.90 9.43 -1.92
C GLY A 68 6.55 8.23 -1.02
N TYR A 69 6.84 6.99 -1.43
CA TYR A 69 6.63 5.82 -0.57
C TYR A 69 7.67 5.76 0.55
N ARG A 70 7.25 5.27 1.72
CA ARG A 70 8.13 5.08 2.89
C ARG A 70 8.53 3.62 2.99
N LEU A 71 9.84 3.34 3.00
CA LEU A 71 10.33 1.99 3.27
C LEU A 71 10.22 1.65 4.76
N THR A 72 9.74 0.46 5.07
CA THR A 72 9.58 -0.05 6.44
C THR A 72 9.88 -1.56 6.49
N LEU A 73 9.93 -2.10 7.70
CA LEU A 73 10.07 -3.55 7.91
C LEU A 73 8.79 -4.28 7.48
N GLU A 74 8.93 -5.55 7.10
CA GLU A 74 7.84 -6.38 6.57
C GLU A 74 6.59 -6.44 7.48
N GLU A 75 6.78 -6.44 8.79
CA GLU A 75 5.71 -6.53 9.80
C GLU A 75 4.90 -5.22 9.93
N SER A 76 5.52 -4.08 9.60
CA SER A 76 4.95 -2.75 9.74
C SER A 76 4.53 -2.12 8.41
N SER A 77 4.86 -2.73 7.28
CA SER A 77 4.50 -2.23 5.95
C SER A 77 3.03 -2.44 5.60
N ASP A 78 2.42 -1.45 4.96
CA ASP A 78 1.07 -1.55 4.40
C ASP A 78 1.02 -2.45 3.16
N ILE A 79 2.11 -2.44 2.38
CA ILE A 79 2.28 -3.24 1.16
C ILE A 79 3.60 -4.00 1.23
N ARG A 80 3.53 -5.32 0.99
CA ARG A 80 4.68 -6.19 0.88
C ARG A 80 4.98 -6.47 -0.59
N LEU A 81 6.20 -6.17 -1.01
CA LEU A 81 6.68 -6.40 -2.37
C LEU A 81 7.62 -7.61 -2.40
N GLU A 82 7.19 -8.67 -3.07
CA GLU A 82 8.04 -9.83 -3.39
C GLU A 82 8.53 -9.69 -4.84
N ALA A 83 9.79 -9.30 -5.00
CA ALA A 83 10.43 -9.11 -6.29
C ALA A 83 11.22 -10.36 -6.69
N TYR A 84 10.64 -11.17 -7.57
CA TYR A 84 11.28 -12.35 -8.14
C TYR A 84 12.17 -11.93 -9.32
N VAL A 85 13.46 -12.24 -9.23
CA VAL A 85 14.47 -11.90 -10.23
C VAL A 85 14.92 -13.14 -10.99
N GLY A 86 15.08 -13.02 -12.30
CA GLY A 86 15.56 -14.09 -13.17
C GLY A 86 16.41 -13.55 -14.31
N ILE A 87 17.35 -14.36 -14.78
CA ILE A 87 18.22 -14.02 -15.92
C ILE A 87 18.40 -15.21 -16.85
N ARG A 88 18.56 -14.91 -18.14
CA ARG A 88 19.01 -15.82 -19.19
C ARG A 88 20.21 -15.20 -19.87
N VAL A 89 21.27 -15.98 -20.05
CA VAL A 89 22.53 -15.49 -20.61
C VAL A 89 22.88 -16.33 -21.83
N THR A 90 23.26 -15.65 -22.92
CA THR A 90 23.81 -16.25 -24.13
C THR A 90 25.22 -15.72 -24.35
N GLU A 91 26.18 -16.62 -24.54
CA GLU A 91 27.56 -16.27 -24.90
C GLU A 91 27.68 -16.15 -26.43
N ASN A 92 28.32 -15.08 -26.90
CA ASN A 92 28.67 -14.86 -28.30
C ASN A 92 30.19 -14.74 -28.45
N LYS A 93 30.78 -15.51 -29.38
CA LYS A 93 32.24 -15.63 -29.60
C LYS A 93 32.71 -15.06 -30.94
N ALA A 94 31.82 -14.49 -31.75
CA ALA A 94 32.12 -14.14 -33.14
C ALA A 94 33.16 -13.01 -33.31
N ALA A 95 33.29 -12.09 -32.33
CA ALA A 95 34.21 -10.95 -32.39
C ALA A 95 34.95 -10.73 -31.05
N GLY A 96 35.15 -11.81 -30.28
CA GLY A 96 35.51 -11.78 -28.86
C GLY A 96 34.35 -12.28 -27.99
N VAL A 97 34.65 -12.70 -26.76
CA VAL A 97 33.63 -13.21 -25.82
C VAL A 97 32.77 -12.05 -25.34
N THR A 98 31.48 -12.10 -25.66
CA THR A 98 30.45 -11.17 -25.21
C THR A 98 29.28 -11.94 -24.63
N TYR A 99 28.64 -11.39 -23.61
CA TYR A 99 27.50 -11.98 -22.94
C TYR A 99 26.27 -11.12 -23.19
N ASN A 100 25.23 -11.74 -23.74
CA ASN A 100 23.91 -11.16 -23.93
C ASN A 100 23.01 -11.66 -22.82
N THR A 101 22.56 -10.76 -21.96
CA THR A 101 21.73 -11.08 -20.81
C THR A 101 20.35 -10.50 -20.96
N VAL A 102 19.34 -11.36 -20.84
CA VAL A 102 17.94 -10.98 -20.67
C VAL A 102 17.62 -11.14 -19.19
N ALA A 103 17.25 -10.04 -18.53
CA ALA A 103 16.79 -10.05 -17.16
C ALA A 103 15.28 -9.88 -17.10
N ASP A 104 14.66 -10.57 -16.16
CA ASP A 104 13.24 -10.54 -15.87
C ASP A 104 13.04 -10.25 -14.39
N VAL A 105 12.25 -9.23 -14.08
CA VAL A 105 11.87 -8.89 -12.71
C VAL A 105 10.37 -8.85 -12.62
N PHE A 106 9.85 -9.68 -11.72
CA PHE A 106 8.43 -9.84 -11.46
C PHE A 106 8.14 -9.45 -10.02
N ILE A 107 7.34 -8.41 -9.81
CA ILE A 107 6.98 -7.90 -8.48
C ILE A 107 5.54 -8.29 -8.17
N ARG A 108 5.35 -9.07 -7.10
CA ARG A 108 4.04 -9.29 -6.48
C ARG A 108 3.86 -8.29 -5.35
N ALA A 109 2.84 -7.44 -5.46
CA ALA A 109 2.44 -6.54 -4.39
C ALA A 109 1.28 -7.17 -3.62
N LYS A 110 1.49 -7.40 -2.31
CA LYS A 110 0.48 -7.93 -1.40
C LYS A 110 0.14 -6.92 -0.33
N ASP A 111 -1.09 -6.94 0.16
CA ASP A 111 -1.45 -6.16 1.33
C ASP A 111 -0.95 -6.82 2.63
N ARG A 112 -1.21 -6.17 3.76
CA ARG A 112 -0.85 -6.68 5.08
C ARG A 112 -1.55 -8.00 5.44
N GLY A 113 -2.71 -8.28 4.86
CA GLY A 113 -3.43 -9.55 5.00
C GLY A 113 -2.86 -10.68 4.14
N GLY A 114 -1.88 -10.38 3.28
CA GLY A 114 -1.29 -11.31 2.34
C GLY A 114 -2.08 -11.47 1.04
N GLU A 115 -3.15 -10.69 0.85
CA GLU A 115 -3.96 -10.71 -0.37
C GLU A 115 -3.22 -9.99 -1.50
N LEU A 116 -3.35 -10.51 -2.71
CA LEU A 116 -2.67 -9.96 -3.88
C LEU A 116 -3.33 -8.66 -4.33
N ILE A 117 -2.57 -7.56 -4.35
CA ILE A 117 -3.02 -6.27 -4.88
C ILE A 117 -2.85 -6.25 -6.40
N THR A 118 -1.63 -6.52 -6.86
CA THR A 118 -1.26 -6.53 -8.27
C THR A 118 0.04 -7.27 -8.51
N GLU A 119 0.29 -7.63 -9.77
CA GLU A 119 1.51 -8.26 -10.23
C GLU A 119 2.04 -7.50 -11.44
N ILE A 120 3.33 -7.18 -11.42
CA ILE A 120 3.97 -6.39 -12.47
C ILE A 120 5.23 -7.10 -12.91
N ARG A 121 5.43 -7.12 -14.23
CA ARG A 121 6.62 -7.68 -14.85
C ARG A 121 7.33 -6.63 -15.69
N ASP A 122 8.65 -6.66 -15.63
CA ASP A 122 9.49 -5.95 -16.59
C ASP A 122 10.70 -6.77 -17.00
N ILE A 123 11.12 -6.55 -18.24
CA ILE A 123 12.20 -7.29 -18.88
C ILE A 123 13.19 -6.26 -19.41
N SER A 124 14.47 -6.54 -19.24
CA SER A 124 15.54 -5.72 -19.81
C SER A 124 16.56 -6.60 -20.54
N TYR A 125 17.34 -5.94 -21.40
CA TYR A 125 18.40 -6.57 -22.16
C TYR A 125 19.69 -5.77 -21.99
N LYS A 126 20.80 -6.46 -21.76
CA LYS A 126 22.15 -5.88 -21.74
C LYS A 126 23.15 -6.81 -22.42
N THR A 127 24.09 -6.20 -23.13
CA THR A 127 25.30 -6.87 -23.62
C THR A 127 26.50 -6.36 -22.82
N GLY A 128 27.40 -7.26 -22.44
CA GLY A 128 28.64 -6.87 -21.75
C GLY A 128 29.78 -7.86 -21.96
N SER A 129 30.98 -7.48 -21.54
CA SER A 129 32.20 -8.30 -21.60
C SER A 129 32.28 -9.33 -20.47
N THR A 130 31.52 -9.14 -19.39
CA THR A 130 31.42 -10.09 -18.27
C THR A 130 29.96 -10.51 -18.05
N ILE A 131 29.77 -11.76 -17.65
CA ILE A 131 28.44 -12.28 -17.30
C ILE A 131 27.86 -11.57 -16.06
N GLY A 132 28.70 -11.25 -15.07
CA GLY A 132 28.29 -10.62 -13.81
C GLY A 132 27.76 -9.21 -14.03
N ASP A 133 28.52 -8.34 -14.69
CA ASP A 133 28.15 -6.94 -14.86
C ASP A 133 26.94 -6.79 -15.78
N SER A 134 26.93 -7.52 -16.90
CA SER A 134 25.79 -7.51 -17.84
C SER A 134 24.51 -7.99 -17.17
N SER A 135 24.58 -9.03 -16.33
CA SER A 135 23.42 -9.56 -15.61
C SER A 135 22.93 -8.63 -14.51
N LEU A 136 23.84 -8.07 -13.71
CA LEU A 136 23.47 -7.15 -12.64
C LEU A 136 22.84 -5.89 -13.20
N GLU A 137 23.44 -5.30 -14.23
CA GLU A 137 22.92 -4.08 -14.83
C GLU A 137 21.57 -4.31 -15.53
N ALA A 138 21.38 -5.48 -16.18
CA ALA A 138 20.07 -5.85 -16.71
C ALA A 138 19.03 -5.95 -15.57
N LEU A 139 19.34 -6.66 -14.49
CA LEU A 139 18.43 -6.79 -13.34
C LEU A 139 18.08 -5.45 -12.68
N LYS A 140 19.05 -4.55 -12.53
CA LYS A 140 18.84 -3.19 -12.02
C LYS A 140 17.85 -2.41 -12.90
N VAL A 141 18.06 -2.43 -14.21
CA VAL A 141 17.17 -1.75 -15.17
C VAL A 141 15.76 -2.33 -15.13
N ALA A 142 15.63 -3.66 -15.15
CA ALA A 142 14.34 -4.34 -15.09
C ALA A 142 13.64 -4.11 -13.73
N GLY A 143 14.38 -4.11 -12.62
CA GLY A 143 13.85 -3.81 -11.29
C GLY A 143 13.31 -2.39 -11.20
N ALA A 144 14.06 -1.40 -11.66
CA ALA A 144 13.59 -0.01 -11.72
C ALA A 144 12.37 0.14 -12.63
N GLY A 145 12.33 -0.52 -13.79
CA GLY A 145 11.21 -0.46 -14.71
C GLY A 145 9.95 -1.14 -14.17
N ALA A 146 10.08 -2.31 -13.51
CA ALA A 146 8.98 -2.97 -12.80
C ALA A 146 8.43 -2.08 -11.67
N ALA A 147 9.31 -1.41 -10.90
CA ALA A 147 8.91 -0.48 -9.85
C ALA A 147 8.16 0.75 -10.40
N ARG A 148 8.57 1.29 -11.55
CA ARG A 148 7.87 2.41 -12.22
C ARG A 148 6.47 2.00 -12.67
N LYS A 149 6.34 0.81 -13.27
CA LYS A 149 5.05 0.24 -13.68
C LYS A 149 4.14 0.01 -12.47
N LEU A 150 4.67 -0.57 -11.39
CA LEU A 150 3.94 -0.78 -10.14
C LEU A 150 3.43 0.53 -9.55
N ARG A 151 4.28 1.56 -9.48
CA ARG A 151 3.86 2.88 -9.04
C ARG A 151 2.68 3.40 -9.86
N SER A 152 2.79 3.37 -11.18
CA SER A 152 1.73 3.86 -12.07
C SER A 152 0.41 3.10 -11.87
N GLU A 153 0.46 1.78 -11.70
CA GLU A 153 -0.70 0.94 -11.37
C GLU A 153 -1.32 1.31 -10.02
N LEU A 154 -0.51 1.47 -8.97
CA LEU A 154 -0.98 1.87 -7.64
C LEU A 154 -1.55 3.30 -7.64
N GLU A 155 -1.00 4.20 -8.44
CA GLU A 155 -1.51 5.57 -8.58
C GLU A 155 -2.82 5.63 -9.36
N GLU A 156 -2.96 4.83 -10.41
CA GLU A 156 -4.21 4.69 -11.16
C GLU A 156 -5.32 4.15 -10.25
N ARG A 157 -5.04 3.07 -9.51
CA ARG A 157 -5.99 2.53 -8.51
C ARG A 157 -6.35 3.55 -7.45
N ASN A 158 -5.39 4.32 -6.96
CA ASN A 158 -5.67 5.39 -6.01
C ASN A 158 -6.51 6.51 -6.60
N ARG A 159 -6.32 6.87 -7.87
CA ARG A 159 -7.14 7.87 -8.57
C ARG A 159 -8.56 7.37 -8.83
N GLN A 160 -8.73 6.11 -9.21
CA GLN A 160 -10.05 5.48 -9.33
C GLN A 160 -10.77 5.44 -7.97
N ALA A 161 -10.05 5.18 -6.89
CA ALA A 161 -10.56 5.28 -5.53
C ALA A 161 -10.81 6.74 -5.05
N ALA A 162 -10.13 7.74 -5.62
CA ALA A 162 -10.33 9.16 -5.28
C ALA A 162 -11.60 9.76 -5.93
N GLY A 163 -12.15 9.11 -6.96
CA GLY A 163 -13.51 9.39 -7.46
C GLY A 163 -14.63 8.73 -6.62
N ALA A 164 -14.26 8.07 -5.52
CA ALA A 164 -15.16 7.32 -4.65
C ALA A 164 -15.49 8.15 -3.39
N GLU A 165 -16.75 8.15 -2.95
CA GLU A 165 -17.14 8.82 -1.71
C GLU A 165 -16.47 8.17 -0.50
N PHE A 166 -16.06 8.99 0.46
CA PHE A 166 -15.52 8.49 1.73
C PHE A 166 -16.67 8.21 2.68
N ILE A 167 -16.81 6.94 3.05
CA ILE A 167 -17.85 6.50 3.96
C ILE A 167 -17.20 5.94 5.21
N GLN A 168 -17.48 6.53 6.36
CA GLN A 168 -17.08 5.98 7.64
C GLN A 168 -18.05 4.88 8.06
N VAL A 169 -17.56 3.72 8.49
CA VAL A 169 -18.38 2.63 9.03
C VAL A 169 -17.98 2.38 10.47
N SER A 170 -18.92 2.62 11.37
CA SER A 170 -18.77 2.44 12.81
C SER A 170 -19.41 1.15 13.28
N PHE A 171 -18.74 0.45 14.19
CA PHE A 171 -19.28 -0.66 14.95
C PHE A 171 -19.11 -0.36 16.44
N SER A 172 -20.19 -0.44 17.20
CA SER A 172 -20.18 -0.33 18.66
C SER A 172 -20.59 -1.66 19.31
N GLY A 173 -20.16 -1.89 20.55
CA GLY A 173 -20.55 -3.09 21.31
C GLY A 173 -19.71 -4.33 21.01
N LEU A 174 -18.50 -4.18 20.46
CA LEU A 174 -17.58 -5.31 20.31
C LEU A 174 -17.20 -5.86 21.69
N ARG A 175 -17.43 -7.16 21.89
CA ARG A 175 -17.15 -7.88 23.15
C ARG A 175 -15.76 -8.51 23.17
N SER A 176 -15.12 -8.63 22.00
CA SER A 176 -13.77 -9.20 21.90
C SER A 176 -13.02 -8.71 20.66
N TYR A 177 -11.68 -8.79 20.71
CA TYR A 177 -10.82 -8.54 19.57
C TYR A 177 -11.07 -9.52 18.40
N VAL A 178 -11.50 -10.75 18.70
CA VAL A 178 -11.86 -11.75 17.67
C VAL A 178 -13.03 -11.28 16.80
N GLN A 179 -14.00 -10.57 17.38
CA GLN A 179 -15.10 -9.98 16.61
C GLN A 179 -14.61 -8.86 15.69
N TYR A 180 -13.65 -8.06 16.15
CA TYR A 180 -13.01 -7.03 15.34
C TYR A 180 -12.31 -7.63 14.11
N GLU A 181 -11.47 -8.65 14.29
CA GLU A 181 -10.76 -9.30 13.18
C GLU A 181 -11.71 -9.89 12.14
N ARG A 182 -12.86 -10.42 12.58
CA ARG A 182 -13.88 -10.95 11.68
C ARG A 182 -14.54 -9.83 10.86
N ILE A 183 -14.93 -8.73 11.52
CA ILE A 183 -15.51 -7.56 10.84
C ILE A 183 -14.50 -6.96 9.85
N ASP A 184 -13.24 -6.80 10.24
CA ASP A 184 -12.17 -6.29 9.37
C ASP A 184 -12.00 -7.16 8.13
N LYS A 185 -11.96 -8.49 8.29
CA LYS A 185 -11.87 -9.43 7.16
C LYS A 185 -13.07 -9.32 6.21
N ILE A 186 -14.28 -9.13 6.74
CA ILE A 186 -15.51 -9.04 5.92
C ILE A 186 -15.55 -7.72 5.15
N ILE A 187 -15.21 -6.61 5.80
CA ILE A 187 -15.16 -5.31 5.10
C ILE A 187 -14.05 -5.33 4.03
N ALA A 188 -12.94 -6.01 4.29
CA ALA A 188 -11.85 -6.16 3.33
C ALA A 188 -12.18 -7.10 2.16
N LYS A 189 -12.98 -8.15 2.37
CA LYS A 189 -13.22 -9.22 1.38
C LYS A 189 -14.56 -9.11 0.64
N SER A 190 -15.60 -8.61 1.29
CA SER A 190 -16.97 -8.82 0.84
C SER A 190 -17.52 -7.71 -0.04
N ILE A 191 -16.76 -6.63 -0.29
CA ILE A 191 -17.29 -5.46 -0.98
C ILE A 191 -16.39 -5.06 -2.15
N PRO A 192 -16.71 -5.52 -3.38
CA PRO A 192 -16.00 -5.12 -4.59
C PRO A 192 -15.94 -3.60 -4.73
N GLY A 193 -14.75 -3.06 -5.02
CA GLY A 193 -14.57 -1.62 -5.23
C GLY A 193 -14.42 -0.78 -3.95
N VAL A 194 -14.47 -1.40 -2.77
CA VAL A 194 -14.21 -0.72 -1.50
C VAL A 194 -12.75 -0.86 -1.08
N SER A 195 -12.10 0.27 -0.77
CA SER A 195 -10.76 0.30 -0.20
C SER A 195 -10.79 0.85 1.22
N ILE A 196 -10.30 0.09 2.20
CA ILE A 196 -10.16 0.55 3.59
C ILE A 196 -8.95 1.50 3.68
N ARG A 197 -9.20 2.78 3.92
CA ARG A 197 -8.18 3.83 4.07
C ARG A 197 -7.66 3.96 5.50
N LYS A 198 -8.54 3.74 6.48
CA LYS A 198 -8.20 3.88 7.89
C LYS A 198 -8.97 2.88 8.73
N ARG A 199 -8.32 2.37 9.76
CA ARG A 199 -8.89 1.51 10.80
C ARG A 199 -8.63 2.17 12.15
N VAL A 200 -9.65 2.29 12.98
CA VAL A 200 -9.53 2.84 14.34
C VAL A 200 -10.22 1.90 15.31
N PHE A 201 -9.48 1.39 16.29
CA PHE A 201 -10.01 0.64 17.42
C PHE A 201 -9.92 1.53 18.67
N LYS A 202 -11.06 1.88 19.26
CA LYS A 202 -11.11 2.71 20.47
C LYS A 202 -11.37 1.85 21.72
N PRO A 203 -10.91 2.30 22.89
CA PRO A 203 -11.35 1.73 24.18
C PRO A 203 -12.87 1.73 24.28
N GLY A 204 -13.45 0.67 24.85
CA GLY A 204 -14.91 0.53 24.98
C GLY A 204 -15.59 -0.30 23.89
N GLY A 205 -14.83 -0.97 23.01
CA GLY A 205 -15.39 -1.87 22.00
C GLY A 205 -16.01 -1.13 20.81
N GLU A 206 -15.46 0.04 20.48
CA GLU A 206 -15.85 0.81 19.30
C GLU A 206 -14.79 0.71 18.21
N VAL A 207 -15.22 0.46 16.99
CA VAL A 207 -14.36 0.36 15.81
C VAL A 207 -14.90 1.23 14.68
N TYR A 208 -13.99 1.86 13.94
CA TYR A 208 -14.31 2.67 12.79
C TYR A 208 -13.43 2.29 11.61
N PHE A 209 -14.05 2.14 10.45
CA PHE A 209 -13.40 1.96 9.17
C PHE A 209 -13.67 3.19 8.32
N GLN A 210 -12.66 3.79 7.73
CA GLN A 210 -12.86 4.79 6.69
C GLN A 210 -12.70 4.10 5.34
N LEU A 211 -13.79 4.05 4.59
CA LEU A 211 -13.89 3.35 3.33
C LEU A 211 -13.92 4.35 2.18
N SER A 212 -13.23 4.02 1.10
CA SER A 212 -13.38 4.67 -0.19
C SER A 212 -14.26 3.74 -1.02
N SER A 213 -15.43 4.23 -1.47
CA SER A 213 -16.48 3.42 -2.08
C SER A 213 -17.15 4.19 -3.22
N THR A 214 -17.34 3.55 -4.38
CA THR A 214 -18.18 4.09 -5.47
C THR A 214 -19.65 3.74 -5.27
N THR A 215 -19.95 2.93 -4.26
CA THR A 215 -21.28 2.50 -3.84
C THR A 215 -21.81 3.43 -2.75
N SER A 216 -23.11 3.73 -2.79
CA SER A 216 -23.75 4.59 -1.79
C SER A 216 -23.67 3.97 -0.39
N ALA A 217 -23.70 4.81 0.66
CA ALA A 217 -23.67 4.33 2.04
C ALA A 217 -24.84 3.39 2.39
N GLU A 218 -26.00 3.56 1.76
CA GLU A 218 -27.15 2.68 1.99
C GLU A 218 -26.93 1.28 1.41
N GLU A 219 -26.46 1.19 0.17
CA GLU A 219 -26.13 -0.09 -0.47
C GLU A 219 -24.95 -0.78 0.22
N LEU A 220 -23.97 0.01 0.67
CA LEU A 220 -22.84 -0.47 1.46
C LEU A 220 -23.29 -1.07 2.80
N ALA A 221 -24.23 -0.41 3.50
CA ALA A 221 -24.79 -0.92 4.74
C ALA A 221 -25.49 -2.27 4.54
N LYS A 222 -26.31 -2.39 3.48
CA LYS A 222 -26.99 -3.64 3.13
C LYS A 222 -26.01 -4.77 2.81
N THR A 223 -24.93 -4.45 2.09
CA THR A 223 -23.89 -5.43 1.72
C THR A 223 -23.16 -5.94 2.95
N ILE A 224 -22.79 -5.04 3.87
CA ILE A 224 -22.14 -5.41 5.14
C ILE A 224 -23.05 -6.30 5.97
N GLN A 225 -24.34 -5.95 6.12
CA GLN A 225 -25.32 -6.77 6.84
C GLN A 225 -25.50 -8.16 6.23
N GLY A 226 -25.58 -8.26 4.90
CA GLY A 226 -25.73 -9.54 4.21
C GLY A 226 -24.48 -10.42 4.23
N SER A 227 -23.30 -9.84 4.48
CA SER A 227 -22.01 -10.55 4.43
C SER A 227 -21.52 -11.04 5.78
N LEU A 228 -22.17 -10.64 6.89
CA LEU A 228 -21.78 -11.05 8.22
C LEU A 228 -22.31 -12.44 8.56
N PRO A 229 -21.50 -13.33 9.16
CA PRO A 229 -21.96 -14.64 9.58
C PRO A 229 -23.02 -14.47 10.68
N GLY A 230 -24.05 -15.33 10.65
CA GLY A 230 -25.25 -15.19 11.49
C GLY A 230 -25.01 -15.24 13.01
N ASP A 231 -23.80 -15.60 13.46
CA ASP A 231 -23.38 -15.55 14.87
C ASP A 231 -22.96 -14.14 15.32
N ILE A 232 -22.76 -13.20 14.40
CA ILE A 232 -22.52 -11.79 14.69
C ILE A 232 -23.82 -11.03 14.43
N ALA A 233 -24.66 -10.93 15.45
CA ALA A 233 -25.89 -10.14 15.38
C ALA A 233 -25.54 -8.65 15.30
N ILE A 234 -25.61 -8.09 14.09
CA ILE A 234 -25.45 -6.64 13.89
C ILE A 234 -26.78 -5.97 13.60
N LYS A 235 -26.95 -4.76 14.11
CA LYS A 235 -28.10 -3.89 13.83
C LYS A 235 -27.60 -2.59 13.22
N LEU A 236 -28.15 -2.22 12.08
CA LEU A 236 -27.95 -0.89 11.49
C LEU A 236 -28.71 0.12 12.35
N GLU A 237 -27.99 1.00 13.04
CA GLU A 237 -28.58 2.06 13.86
C GLU A 237 -28.95 3.27 13.00
N ARG A 238 -28.06 3.66 12.08
CA ARG A 238 -28.25 4.80 11.17
C ARG A 238 -27.33 4.71 9.96
N SER A 239 -27.73 5.35 8.87
CA SER A 239 -26.84 5.68 7.73
C SER A 239 -27.07 7.13 7.27
N SER A 240 -25.99 7.84 6.96
CA SER A 240 -25.93 9.09 6.20
C SER A 240 -25.13 8.84 4.92
N HIS A 241 -25.02 9.85 4.05
CA HIS A 241 -24.25 9.74 2.80
C HIS A 241 -22.78 9.35 3.03
N ASP A 242 -22.19 9.81 4.14
CA ASP A 242 -20.77 9.70 4.46
C ASP A 242 -20.49 8.80 5.69
N HIS A 243 -21.52 8.25 6.34
CA HIS A 243 -21.33 7.49 7.58
C HIS A 243 -22.41 6.42 7.81
N ILE A 244 -22.01 5.22 8.19
CA ILE A 244 -22.86 4.09 8.60
C ILE A 244 -22.55 3.71 10.05
N TRP A 245 -23.58 3.52 10.86
CA TRP A 245 -23.45 3.09 12.26
C TRP A 245 -24.10 1.73 12.49
N PHE A 246 -23.30 0.77 12.94
CA PHE A 246 -23.74 -0.54 13.40
C PHE A 246 -23.55 -0.68 14.90
N SER A 247 -24.48 -1.37 15.55
CA SER A 247 -24.32 -1.92 16.89
C SER A 247 -24.24 -3.44 16.80
N LEU A 248 -23.40 -4.06 17.64
CA LEU A 248 -23.42 -5.49 17.87
C LEU A 248 -24.37 -5.80 19.05
N ASN A 249 -25.28 -6.75 18.87
CA ASN A 249 -26.18 -7.25 19.90
C ASN A 249 -25.51 -8.29 20.80
#